data_AF-Q3SI11-F1
#
_entry.id   AF-Q3SI11-F1
#
_cell.length_a   1.000
_cell.length_b   1.000
_cell.length_c   1.000
_cell.angle_alpha   90.00
_cell.angle_beta   90.00
_cell.angle_gamma   90.00
#
_symmetry.space_group_name_H-M   'P 1'
#
loop_
_entity.id
_entity.type
_entity.pdbx_description
1 polymer ?
#
loop_
_entity_poly.entity_id
_entity_poly.type
_entity_poly.pdbx_seq_one_letter_code
_entity_poly.pdbx_strand_id
1 'polypeptide(L)'
;MLRLLCYLWPLPVTLVGVAVALLARASGGEMRVVEGVLEAAGGWPSCLLRRGFPLSGPVAAITLGHVVLGVSVEGLTATRSHEREHVRQFERWGVLLLFLYPAASLLAWARGGHPYRDNAFECAARAAARKNGG
;
A
#
# COMPACT_ATOMS: atom_id res chain seq x y z
N MET A 1 -5.11 21.33 13.45
CA MET A 1 -3.88 20.71 14.01
C MET A 1 -3.79 19.21 13.76
N LEU A 2 -4.85 18.41 13.93
CA LEU A 2 -4.82 16.94 13.68
C LEU A 2 -4.43 16.51 12.26
N ARG A 3 -4.80 17.27 11.21
CA ARG A 3 -4.42 16.93 9.81
C ARG A 3 -2.92 16.93 9.56
N LEU A 4 -2.15 17.82 10.19
CA LEU A 4 -0.69 17.87 10.01
C LEU A 4 -0.01 16.66 10.62
N LEU A 5 -0.51 16.16 11.76
CA LEU A 5 -0.02 14.92 12.38
C LEU A 5 -0.29 13.71 11.46
N CYS A 6 -1.44 13.66 10.79
CA CYS A 6 -1.74 12.60 9.81
C CYS A 6 -0.81 12.59 8.59
N TYR A 7 -0.14 13.69 8.27
CA TYR A 7 0.90 13.74 7.21
C TYR A 7 2.31 13.58 7.76
N LEU A 8 2.63 14.14 8.93
CA LEU A 8 3.94 14.05 9.59
C LEU A 8 4.24 12.62 10.09
N TRP A 9 3.21 11.91 10.53
CA TRP A 9 3.33 10.57 11.11
C TRP A 9 3.68 9.47 10.09
N PRO A 10 3.09 9.42 8.89
CA PRO A 10 3.55 8.55 7.81
C PRO A 10 4.68 9.17 6.97
N LEU A 11 5.09 10.41 7.21
CA LEU A 11 6.04 11.16 6.37
C LEU A 11 7.31 10.39 5.99
N PRO A 12 7.99 9.67 6.90
CA PRO A 12 9.17 8.89 6.53
C PRO A 12 8.86 7.81 5.49
N VAL A 13 7.70 7.15 5.61
CA VAL A 13 7.26 6.11 4.68
C VAL A 13 6.80 6.73 3.36
N THR A 14 6.09 7.85 3.43
CA THR A 14 5.68 8.63 2.25
C THR A 14 6.90 9.11 1.46
N LEU A 15 7.98 9.56 2.12
CA LEU A 15 9.22 9.97 1.44
C LEU A 15 9.88 8.81 0.69
N VAL A 16 9.92 7.63 1.30
CA VAL A 16 10.40 6.41 0.61
C VAL A 16 9.50 6.10 -0.58
N GLY A 17 8.18 6.17 -0.40
CA GLY A 17 7.20 6.01 -1.48
C GLY A 17 7.43 6.99 -2.63
N VAL A 18 7.65 8.27 -2.33
CA VAL A 18 7.93 9.33 -3.32
C VAL A 18 9.22 9.04 -4.06
N ALA A 19 10.30 8.65 -3.35
CA ALA A 19 11.56 8.28 -3.98
C ALA A 19 11.36 7.13 -4.98
N VAL A 20 10.61 6.09 -4.61
CA VAL A 20 10.31 4.96 -5.50
C VAL A 20 9.39 5.39 -6.65
N ALA A 21 8.41 6.27 -6.43
CA ALA A 21 7.56 6.80 -7.48
C ALA A 21 8.35 7.64 -8.50
N LEU A 22 9.32 8.44 -8.04
CA LEU A 22 10.23 9.18 -8.91
C LEU A 22 11.10 8.22 -9.74
N LEU A 23 11.58 7.13 -9.15
CA LEU A 23 12.27 6.07 -9.88
C LEU A 23 11.35 5.42 -10.91
N ALA A 24 10.09 5.15 -10.56
CA ALA A 24 9.09 4.63 -11.50
C ALA A 24 9.00 5.54 -12.73
N ARG A 25 8.83 6.84 -12.52
CA ARG A 25 8.77 7.85 -13.59
C ARG A 25 10.05 7.97 -14.38
N ALA A 26 11.21 7.96 -13.72
CA ALA A 26 12.51 7.99 -14.41
C ALA A 26 12.72 6.76 -15.31
N SER A 27 12.14 5.61 -14.92
CA SER A 27 12.16 4.37 -15.71
C SER A 27 11.01 4.23 -16.72
N GLY A 28 10.27 5.32 -16.99
CA GLY A 28 9.18 5.33 -17.98
C GLY A 28 7.78 4.95 -17.45
N GLY A 29 7.60 4.90 -16.13
CA GLY A 29 6.31 4.71 -15.48
C GLY A 29 5.46 5.99 -15.45
N GLU A 30 4.16 5.81 -15.23
CA GLU A 30 3.20 6.91 -15.07
C GLU A 30 3.07 7.32 -13.60
N MET A 31 2.81 8.60 -13.35
CA MET A 31 2.49 9.13 -12.03
C MET A 31 1.26 10.03 -12.12
N ARG A 32 0.30 9.85 -11.20
CA ARG A 32 -0.92 10.64 -11.09
C ARG A 32 -1.22 10.91 -9.61
N VAL A 33 -1.76 12.07 -9.30
CA VAL A 33 -2.26 12.36 -7.95
C VAL A 33 -3.78 12.22 -7.98
N VAL A 34 -4.31 11.36 -7.13
CA VAL A 34 -5.76 11.09 -7.03
C VAL A 34 -6.17 11.31 -5.58
N GLU A 35 -7.08 12.26 -5.33
CA GLU A 35 -7.61 12.57 -4.00
C GLU A 35 -6.51 12.77 -2.93
N GLY A 36 -5.41 13.45 -3.28
CA GLY A 36 -4.30 13.72 -2.35
C GLY A 36 -3.33 12.56 -2.09
N VAL A 37 -3.42 11.48 -2.85
CA VAL A 37 -2.49 10.33 -2.82
C VAL A 37 -1.79 10.22 -4.16
N LEU A 38 -0.48 9.96 -4.14
CA LEU A 38 0.35 9.81 -5.33
C LEU A 38 0.29 8.37 -5.82
N GLU A 39 -0.39 8.13 -6.92
CA GLU A 39 -0.45 6.83 -7.60
C GLU A 39 0.65 6.79 -8.68
N ALA A 40 1.57 5.83 -8.62
CA ALA A 40 2.58 5.60 -9.66
C ALA A 40 2.49 4.18 -10.21
N ALA A 41 2.52 4.03 -11.53
CA ALA A 41 2.30 2.77 -12.21
C ALA A 41 3.44 2.46 -13.19
N GLY A 42 3.84 1.19 -13.27
CA GLY A 42 4.83 0.75 -14.25
C GLY A 42 6.28 1.01 -13.82
N GLY A 43 7.18 1.06 -14.81
CA GLY A 43 8.61 1.25 -14.59
C GLY A 43 9.29 0.10 -13.82
N TRP A 44 10.47 0.36 -13.28
CA TRP A 44 11.23 -0.60 -12.47
C TRP A 44 10.45 -1.16 -11.26
N PRO A 45 9.67 -0.35 -10.51
CA PRO A 45 8.89 -0.87 -9.38
C PRO A 45 7.85 -1.93 -9.80
N SER A 46 7.27 -1.81 -10.99
CA SER A 46 6.34 -2.83 -11.49
C SER A 46 6.99 -4.20 -11.71
N CYS A 47 8.28 -4.24 -12.06
CA CYS A 47 9.04 -5.48 -12.16
C CYS A 47 9.19 -6.14 -10.78
N LEU A 48 9.48 -5.35 -9.74
CA LEU A 48 9.62 -5.82 -8.37
C LEU A 48 8.28 -6.34 -7.81
N LEU A 49 7.20 -5.62 -8.11
CA LEU A 49 5.83 -6.03 -7.76
C LEU A 49 5.38 -7.32 -8.46
N ARG A 50 5.73 -7.49 -9.75
CA ARG A 50 5.47 -8.72 -10.52
C ARG A 50 6.31 -9.90 -10.04
N ARG A 51 7.56 -9.65 -9.64
CA ARG A 51 8.45 -10.66 -9.06
C ARG A 51 7.90 -11.18 -7.73
N GLY A 52 7.16 -10.33 -7.02
CA GLY A 52 6.45 -10.68 -5.80
C GLY A 52 7.35 -10.69 -4.57
N PHE A 53 6.71 -10.62 -3.41
CA PHE A 53 7.39 -10.67 -2.12
C PHE A 53 7.35 -12.09 -1.54
N PRO A 54 8.39 -12.51 -0.79
CA PRO A 54 8.52 -13.88 -0.28
C PRO A 54 7.35 -14.36 0.61
N LEU A 55 6.54 -13.45 1.14
CA LEU A 55 5.40 -13.77 2.02
C LEU A 55 4.02 -13.50 1.39
N SER A 56 3.97 -12.73 0.30
CA SER A 56 2.71 -12.22 -0.28
C SER A 56 2.50 -12.64 -1.73
N GLY A 57 3.55 -13.11 -2.43
CA GLY A 57 3.50 -13.41 -3.86
C GLY A 57 3.49 -12.13 -4.71
N PRO A 58 3.11 -12.21 -6.00
CA PRO A 58 2.98 -11.05 -6.86
C PRO A 58 1.88 -10.13 -6.36
N VAL A 59 2.20 -8.84 -6.23
CA VAL A 59 1.28 -7.84 -5.69
C VAL A 59 0.91 -6.85 -6.80
N ALA A 60 -0.38 -6.57 -6.96
CA ALA A 60 -0.86 -5.66 -8.00
C ALA A 60 -0.56 -4.19 -7.69
N ALA A 61 -0.63 -3.81 -6.41
CA ALA A 61 -0.26 -2.50 -5.91
C ALA A 61 0.20 -2.56 -4.44
N ILE A 62 1.05 -1.61 -4.03
CA ILE A 62 1.51 -1.47 -2.66
C ILE A 62 1.38 -0.01 -2.23
N THR A 63 0.87 0.19 -1.03
CA THR A 63 0.78 1.51 -0.41
C THR A 63 1.96 1.76 0.53
N LEU A 64 2.55 2.94 0.39
CA LEU A 64 3.63 3.48 1.21
C LEU A 64 3.22 4.88 1.69
N GLY A 65 2.55 4.95 2.84
CA GLY A 65 2.01 6.21 3.35
C GLY A 65 0.97 6.80 2.40
N HIS A 66 1.26 7.97 1.82
CA HIS A 66 0.43 8.64 0.81
C HIS A 66 0.84 8.36 -0.64
N VAL A 67 1.65 7.34 -0.88
CA VAL A 67 2.05 6.92 -2.22
C VAL A 67 1.58 5.49 -2.47
N VAL A 68 0.96 5.24 -3.61
CA VAL A 68 0.53 3.91 -4.05
C VAL A 68 1.28 3.57 -5.31
N LEU A 69 2.02 2.47 -5.29
CA LEU A 69 2.79 1.98 -6.42
C LEU A 69 2.09 0.77 -7.00
N GLY A 70 1.84 0.74 -8.31
CA GLY A 70 1.16 -0.36 -8.96
C GLY A 70 1.90 -0.92 -10.16
N VAL A 71 1.53 -2.14 -10.52
CA VAL A 71 2.08 -2.81 -11.70
C VAL A 71 1.61 -2.12 -12.99
N SER A 72 0.35 -1.68 -13.05
CA SER A 72 -0.22 -0.90 -14.15
C SER A 72 -1.31 0.04 -13.64
N VAL A 73 -1.73 1.00 -14.48
CA VAL A 73 -2.78 1.98 -14.14
C VAL A 73 -4.14 1.27 -13.95
N GLU A 74 -4.41 0.24 -14.73
CA GLU A 74 -5.60 -0.60 -14.61
C GLU A 74 -5.58 -1.37 -13.29
N GLY A 75 -4.43 -1.93 -12.92
CA GLY A 75 -4.24 -2.60 -11.63
C GLY A 75 -4.51 -1.67 -10.45
N LEU A 76 -3.94 -0.45 -10.49
CA LEU A 76 -4.20 0.58 -9.48
C LEU A 76 -5.67 0.97 -9.40
N THR A 77 -6.34 1.09 -10.55
CA THR A 77 -7.76 1.46 -10.58
C THR A 77 -8.61 0.35 -9.98
N ALA A 78 -8.30 -0.91 -10.29
CA ALA A 78 -9.01 -2.08 -9.76
C ALA A 78 -8.77 -2.28 -8.25
N THR A 79 -7.57 -2.02 -7.75
CA THR A 79 -7.24 -2.13 -6.32
C THR A 79 -7.39 -0.83 -5.54
N ARG A 80 -7.85 0.26 -6.15
CA ARG A 80 -7.88 1.59 -5.53
C ARG A 80 -8.56 1.57 -4.16
N SER A 81 -9.74 0.99 -4.05
CA SER A 81 -10.49 0.92 -2.79
C SER A 81 -9.74 0.14 -1.69
N HIS A 82 -8.96 -0.88 -2.07
CA HIS A 82 -8.10 -1.65 -1.18
C HIS A 82 -6.91 -0.80 -0.69
N GLU A 83 -6.16 -0.20 -1.62
CA GLU A 83 -4.99 0.63 -1.32
C GLU A 83 -5.35 1.87 -0.49
N ARG A 84 -6.53 2.45 -0.72
CA ARG A 84 -7.01 3.60 0.07
C ARG A 84 -7.22 3.26 1.54
N GLU A 85 -7.62 2.03 1.84
CA GLU A 85 -7.72 1.61 3.23
C GLU A 85 -6.32 1.48 3.86
N HIS A 86 -5.31 1.02 3.11
CA HIS A 86 -3.92 1.06 3.58
C HIS A 86 -3.41 2.49 3.79
N VAL A 87 -3.79 3.45 2.93
CA VAL A 87 -3.47 4.88 3.16
C VAL A 87 -4.09 5.33 4.48
N ARG A 88 -5.36 5.02 4.75
CA ARG A 88 -6.02 5.37 6.03
C ARG A 88 -5.38 4.68 7.22
N GLN A 89 -4.92 3.44 7.07
CA GLN A 89 -4.16 2.74 8.09
C GLN A 89 -2.83 3.44 8.36
N PHE A 90 -2.12 3.92 7.33
CA PHE A 90 -0.93 4.74 7.49
C PHE A 90 -1.23 6.12 8.08
N GLU A 91 -2.37 6.74 7.80
CA GLU A 91 -2.77 7.99 8.44
C GLU A 91 -3.06 7.80 9.94
N ARG A 92 -3.60 6.64 10.32
CA ARG A 92 -3.93 6.29 11.71
C ARG A 92 -2.72 5.79 12.50
N TRP A 93 -1.90 4.93 11.90
CA TRP A 93 -0.81 4.21 12.56
C TRP A 93 0.58 4.69 12.12
N GLY A 94 0.70 5.39 10.99
CA GLY A 94 1.96 5.96 10.47
C GLY A 94 3.07 4.94 10.39
N VAL A 95 4.24 5.32 10.88
CA VAL A 95 5.39 4.42 10.93
C VAL A 95 5.15 3.18 11.79
N LEU A 96 4.25 3.23 12.79
CA LEU A 96 3.93 2.04 13.60
C LEU A 96 3.28 0.94 12.77
N LEU A 97 2.63 1.27 11.64
CA LEU A 97 2.06 0.25 10.76
C LEU A 97 3.13 -0.73 10.26
N LEU A 98 4.39 -0.30 10.09
CA LEU A 98 5.50 -1.17 9.72
C LEU A 98 5.79 -2.25 10.76
N PHE A 99 5.44 -2.01 12.03
CA PHE A 99 5.60 -2.96 13.12
C PHE A 99 4.30 -3.72 13.41
N LEU A 100 3.16 -3.04 13.33
CA LEU A 100 1.85 -3.63 13.58
C LEU A 100 1.45 -4.63 12.48
N TYR A 101 1.79 -4.35 11.22
CA TYR A 101 1.51 -5.25 10.12
C TYR A 101 2.19 -6.63 10.30
N PRO A 102 3.52 -6.74 10.50
CA PRO A 102 4.13 -8.04 10.77
C PRO A 102 3.68 -8.64 12.10
N ALA A 103 3.39 -7.84 13.14
CA ALA A 103 2.81 -8.37 14.38
C ALA A 103 1.44 -9.04 14.15
N ALA A 104 0.58 -8.43 13.33
CA ALA A 104 -0.69 -9.02 12.93
C ALA A 104 -0.49 -10.28 12.07
N SER A 105 0.49 -10.28 11.16
CA SER A 105 0.85 -11.47 10.38
C SER A 105 1.36 -12.62 11.26
N LEU A 106 2.20 -12.31 12.25
CA LEU A 106 2.70 -13.29 13.23
C LEU A 106 1.57 -13.84 14.10
N LEU A 107 0.65 -12.98 14.51
CA LEU A 107 -0.52 -13.39 15.29
C LEU A 107 -1.46 -14.30 14.47
N ALA A 108 -1.66 -13.98 13.20
CA ALA A 108 -2.40 -14.84 12.26
C ALA A 108 -1.71 -16.19 12.10
N TRP A 109 -0.38 -16.19 11.91
CA TRP A 109 0.42 -17.41 11.81
C TRP A 109 0.41 -18.25 13.09
N ALA A 110 0.52 -17.61 14.27
CA ALA A 110 0.44 -18.28 15.57
C ALA A 110 -0.93 -18.92 15.83
N ARG A 111 -1.99 -18.43 15.19
CA ARG A 111 -3.33 -19.02 15.20
C ARG A 111 -3.50 -20.15 14.16
N GLY A 112 -2.44 -20.51 13.43
CA GLY A 112 -2.46 -21.51 12.36
C GLY A 112 -2.99 -21.01 11.02
N GLY A 113 -3.18 -19.69 10.87
CA GLY A 113 -3.62 -19.05 9.63
C GLY A 113 -2.47 -18.66 8.70
N HIS A 114 -2.84 -18.08 7.56
CA HIS A 114 -1.88 -17.58 6.57
C HIS A 114 -1.46 -16.14 6.94
N PRO A 115 -0.15 -15.84 7.09
CA PRO A 115 0.34 -14.56 7.61
C PRO A 115 -0.13 -13.34 6.81
N TYR A 116 -0.27 -13.46 5.50
CA TYR A 116 -0.81 -12.39 4.64
C TYR A 116 -2.36 -12.39 4.53
N ARG A 117 -2.99 -13.54 4.24
CA ARG A 117 -4.45 -13.60 3.99
C ARG A 117 -5.31 -13.40 5.23
N ASP A 118 -4.79 -13.75 6.41
CA ASP A 118 -5.52 -13.62 7.66
C ASP A 118 -5.04 -12.41 8.48
N ASN A 119 -4.17 -11.58 7.91
CA ASN A 119 -3.76 -10.34 8.53
C ASN A 119 -4.97 -9.40 8.66
N ALA A 120 -5.20 -8.86 9.86
CA ALA A 120 -6.33 -7.98 10.15
C ALA A 120 -6.36 -6.73 9.25
N PHE A 121 -5.21 -6.17 8.88
CA PHE A 121 -5.09 -5.00 8.00
C PHE A 121 -5.50 -5.32 6.57
N GLU A 122 -5.09 -6.49 6.09
CA GLU A 122 -5.44 -7.03 4.78
C GLU A 122 -6.92 -7.41 4.68
N CYS A 123 -7.48 -7.98 5.74
CA CYS A 123 -8.91 -8.26 5.87
C CYS A 123 -9.73 -6.97 5.86
N ALA A 124 -9.29 -5.92 6.56
CA ALA A 124 -9.92 -4.61 6.54
C ALA A 124 -9.88 -3.98 5.13
N ALA A 125 -8.74 -4.04 4.46
CA ALA A 125 -8.59 -3.52 3.10
C ALA A 125 -9.46 -4.30 2.09
N ARG A 126 -9.56 -5.63 2.19
CA ARG A 126 -10.50 -6.44 1.39
C ARG A 126 -11.96 -6.11 1.69
N ALA A 127 -12.30 -5.91 2.96
CA ALA A 127 -13.66 -5.53 3.35
C ALA A 127 -14.06 -4.16 2.80
N ALA A 128 -13.14 -3.18 2.82
CA ALA A 128 -13.33 -1.87 2.20
C ALA A 128 -13.50 -1.99 0.68
N ALA A 129 -12.69 -2.82 0.02
CA ALA A 129 -12.80 -3.04 -1.41
C ALA A 129 -14.15 -3.64 -1.84
N ARG A 130 -14.69 -4.58 -1.04
CA ARG A 130 -16.01 -5.17 -1.28
C ARG A 130 -17.16 -4.16 -1.14
N LYS A 131 -17.05 -3.21 -0.21
CA LYS A 131 -18.10 -2.20 0.04
C LYS A 131 -18.24 -1.18 -1.09
N ASN A 132 -17.17 -0.90 -1.83
CA ASN A 132 -17.17 0.08 -2.93
C ASN A 132 -17.42 -0.54 -4.31
N GLY A 133 -17.61 -1.87 -4.38
CA GLY A 133 -17.80 -2.61 -5.64
C GLY A 133 -19.20 -3.19 -5.83
N GLY A 134 -20.20 -2.73 -5.07
CA GLY A 134 -21.62 -3.06 -5.22
C GLY A 134 -22.42 -1.80 -5.52
#